data_AF-A0A3B1DX23-F1
#
_entry.id   AF-A0A3B1DX23-F1
#
_cell.length_a   1.000
_cell.length_b   1.000
_cell.length_c   1.000
_cell.angle_alpha   90.00
_cell.angle_beta   90.00
_cell.angle_gamma   90.00
#
_symmetry.space_group_name_H-M   'P 1'
#
loop_
_entity.id
_entity.type
_entity.pdbx_description
1 polymer ?
#
loop_
_entity_poly.entity_id
_entity_poly.type
_entity_poly.pdbx_seq_one_letter_code
_entity_poly.pdbx_strand_id
1 'polypeptide(L)'
;MMQNTSLIHSGRLTAVFVVFAAGLAGVVTPTSGQVIDEEQKLLASDGGVADWFGKSVSVSGKTAVVGASGTDENGPESGSAYVFEKAGGVWVQQAKLLAADGEPHDEFGYAVAVSGETTVVGAHWDEDFGFGSGSVYVFEKVGGIWVQQAKLLAADGGEHARFGGAVFV
;
A
#
# COMPACT_ATOMS: atom_id res chain seq x y z
N MET A 1 -47.96 -22.28 -12.07
CA MET A 1 -48.09 -21.16 -11.12
C MET A 1 -46.68 -20.68 -10.81
N MET A 2 -46.33 -19.48 -11.26
CA MET A 2 -45.03 -18.84 -11.06
C MET A 2 -44.80 -18.55 -9.58
N GLN A 3 -43.54 -18.58 -9.15
CA GLN A 3 -42.94 -17.42 -8.47
C GLN A 3 -41.51 -17.25 -8.98
N ASN A 4 -41.37 -16.32 -9.93
CA ASN A 4 -40.12 -15.64 -10.27
C ASN A 4 -39.82 -14.69 -9.10
N THR A 5 -38.67 -14.81 -8.44
CA THR A 5 -38.15 -13.72 -7.60
C THR A 5 -36.71 -13.46 -7.99
N SER A 6 -36.57 -12.41 -8.80
CA SER A 6 -35.33 -11.71 -9.09
C SER A 6 -34.85 -10.98 -7.83
N LEU A 7 -33.57 -11.11 -7.49
CA LEU A 7 -32.84 -10.11 -6.72
C LEU A 7 -31.44 -9.98 -7.34
N ILE A 8 -31.34 -9.03 -8.27
CA ILE A 8 -30.07 -8.56 -8.82
C ILE A 8 -29.59 -7.45 -7.87
N HIS A 9 -28.62 -7.73 -7.00
CA HIS A 9 -27.71 -6.70 -6.50
C HIS A 9 -26.42 -7.33 -5.91
N SER A 10 -25.33 -7.19 -6.65
CA SER A 10 -23.91 -7.20 -6.24
C SER A 10 -23.11 -7.75 -7.42
N GLY A 11 -22.14 -6.98 -7.89
CA GLY A 11 -21.32 -7.27 -9.06
C GLY A 11 -20.41 -8.49 -8.90
N ARG A 12 -20.99 -9.69 -8.86
CA ARG A 12 -20.25 -10.95 -8.77
C ARG A 12 -19.55 -11.24 -10.10
N LEU A 13 -18.26 -10.95 -10.16
CA LEU A 13 -17.39 -11.48 -11.22
C LEU A 13 -17.13 -12.96 -10.92
N THR A 14 -17.74 -13.85 -11.70
CA THR A 14 -17.37 -15.27 -11.70
C THR A 14 -16.01 -15.41 -12.40
N ALA A 15 -14.91 -15.36 -11.66
CA ALA A 15 -13.59 -15.64 -12.23
C ALA A 15 -13.31 -17.14 -12.22
N VAL A 16 -13.01 -17.71 -13.39
CA VAL A 16 -12.50 -19.08 -13.55
C VAL A 16 -10.98 -18.99 -13.60
N PHE A 17 -10.28 -19.40 -12.54
CA PHE A 17 -8.82 -19.49 -12.55
C PHE A 17 -8.37 -20.96 -12.64
N VAL A 18 -7.45 -21.23 -13.57
CA VAL A 18 -6.64 -22.45 -13.61
C VAL A 18 -5.35 -22.13 -12.86
N VAL A 19 -5.19 -22.65 -11.64
CA VAL A 19 -3.92 -22.56 -10.90
C VAL A 19 -3.17 -23.86 -11.11
N PHE A 20 -2.03 -23.82 -11.82
CA PHE A 20 -1.09 -24.92 -11.84
C PHE A 20 -0.15 -24.79 -10.63
N ALA A 21 -0.40 -25.58 -9.58
CA ALA A 21 0.59 -25.79 -8.53
C ALA A 21 1.51 -26.96 -8.96
N ALA A 22 2.79 -26.66 -9.16
CA ALA A 22 3.82 -27.69 -9.34
C ALA A 22 4.12 -28.32 -7.96
N GLY A 23 3.76 -29.60 -7.79
CA GLY A 23 4.28 -30.45 -6.71
C GLY A 23 3.21 -31.14 -5.86
N LEU A 24 3.12 -32.47 -6.03
CA LEU A 24 2.46 -33.46 -5.15
C LEU A 24 0.93 -33.38 -4.98
N ALA A 25 0.26 -34.05 -5.92
CA ALA A 25 -0.97 -34.84 -5.74
C ALA A 25 -2.04 -34.31 -4.77
N GLY A 26 -2.62 -33.17 -5.10
CA GLY A 26 -3.98 -32.81 -4.75
C GLY A 26 -4.60 -32.10 -5.95
N VAL A 27 -5.38 -32.82 -6.77
CA VAL A 27 -6.22 -32.16 -7.78
C VAL A 27 -7.31 -31.43 -7.02
N VAL A 28 -7.06 -30.17 -6.69
CA VAL A 28 -8.13 -29.28 -6.24
C VAL A 28 -8.90 -28.94 -7.51
N THR A 29 -10.01 -29.62 -7.76
CA THR A 29 -10.94 -29.20 -8.80
C THR A 29 -11.42 -27.80 -8.43
N PRO A 30 -11.25 -26.78 -9.29
CA PRO A 30 -11.82 -25.46 -9.01
C PRO A 30 -13.33 -25.66 -8.87
N THR A 31 -13.84 -25.46 -7.65
CA THR A 31 -15.28 -25.58 -7.41
C THR A 31 -15.90 -24.35 -8.04
N SER A 32 -16.66 -24.54 -9.12
CA SER A 32 -17.43 -23.44 -9.71
C SER A 32 -18.35 -22.86 -8.63
N GLY A 33 -18.27 -21.54 -8.44
CA GLY A 33 -19.09 -20.84 -7.45
C GLY A 33 -18.36 -20.16 -6.30
N GLN A 34 -17.02 -20.05 -6.31
CA GLN A 34 -16.38 -19.06 -5.45
C GLN A 34 -16.82 -17.66 -5.88
N VAL A 35 -17.62 -17.06 -5.00
CA VAL A 35 -17.99 -15.67 -5.11
C VAL A 35 -16.86 -14.85 -4.50
N ILE A 36 -16.23 -14.02 -5.33
CA ILE A 36 -15.39 -12.92 -4.88
C ILE A 36 -16.30 -11.71 -4.72
N ASP A 37 -16.82 -11.53 -3.50
CA ASP A 37 -17.52 -10.30 -3.10
C ASP A 37 -16.46 -9.28 -2.64
N GLU A 38 -16.60 -8.02 -3.05
CA GLU A 38 -15.76 -6.92 -2.54
C GLU A 38 -15.99 -6.80 -1.03
N GLU A 39 -14.93 -6.93 -0.23
CA GLU A 39 -15.05 -6.79 1.23
C GLU A 39 -15.30 -5.33 1.61
N GLN A 40 -14.39 -4.43 1.19
CA GLN A 40 -14.47 -3.01 1.50
C GLN A 40 -13.59 -2.21 0.53
N LYS A 41 -14.09 -1.08 0.04
CA LYS A 41 -13.28 -0.05 -0.62
C LYS A 41 -12.55 0.80 0.41
N LEU A 42 -11.22 0.86 0.32
CA LEU A 42 -10.40 1.75 1.14
C LEU A 42 -10.25 3.10 0.43
N LEU A 43 -10.41 4.19 1.17
CA LEU A 43 -10.24 5.56 0.71
C LEU A 43 -9.35 6.29 1.73
N ALA A 44 -8.45 7.15 1.25
CA ALA A 44 -7.82 8.13 2.12
C ALA A 44 -8.89 9.06 2.72
N SER A 45 -8.76 9.36 4.00
CA SER A 45 -9.66 10.27 4.73
C SER A 45 -9.69 11.70 4.16
N ASP A 46 -8.62 12.08 3.48
CA ASP A 46 -8.32 13.41 2.95
C ASP A 46 -7.98 13.38 1.46
N GLY A 47 -8.35 12.30 0.73
CA GLY A 47 -7.93 12.11 -0.66
C GLY A 47 -8.34 13.25 -1.59
N GLY A 48 -7.34 13.81 -2.27
CA GLY A 48 -7.43 14.86 -3.28
C GLY A 48 -7.26 14.37 -4.72
N VAL A 49 -7.34 15.32 -5.65
CA VAL A 49 -7.05 15.08 -7.07
C VAL A 49 -5.54 15.01 -7.24
N ALA A 50 -5.07 13.99 -7.96
CA ALA A 50 -3.65 13.77 -8.24
C ALA A 50 -2.77 13.33 -7.05
N ASP A 51 -3.35 13.07 -5.87
CA ASP A 51 -2.65 12.43 -4.74
C ASP A 51 -2.09 11.03 -5.06
N TRP A 52 -2.61 10.42 -6.13
CA TRP A 52 -2.27 9.06 -6.58
C TRP A 52 -2.39 8.01 -5.48
N PHE A 53 -3.40 8.14 -4.61
CA PHE A 53 -3.73 7.10 -3.64
C PHE A 53 -3.92 5.74 -4.32
N GLY A 54 -3.21 4.72 -3.85
CA GLY A 54 -3.15 3.41 -4.49
C GLY A 54 -1.99 3.24 -5.47
N LYS A 55 -1.07 4.21 -5.56
CA LYS A 55 0.17 4.13 -6.36
C LYS A 55 0.97 2.87 -6.05
N SER A 56 1.07 2.55 -4.76
CA SER A 56 1.69 1.34 -4.25
C SER A 56 0.84 0.78 -3.11
N VAL A 57 0.83 -0.54 -2.97
CA VAL A 57 0.04 -1.24 -1.94
C VAL A 57 0.83 -2.40 -1.37
N SER A 58 0.69 -2.62 -0.05
CA SER A 58 1.19 -3.80 0.62
C SER A 58 0.24 -4.22 1.74
N VAL A 59 0.09 -5.52 1.98
CA VAL A 59 -0.81 -6.05 3.00
C VAL A 59 -0.13 -7.19 3.75
N SER A 60 -0.18 -7.15 5.08
CA SER A 60 0.33 -8.19 5.97
C SER A 60 -0.64 -8.41 7.12
N GLY A 61 -1.27 -9.59 7.15
CA GLY A 61 -2.27 -9.94 8.15
C GLY A 61 -3.45 -8.97 8.15
N LYS A 62 -3.54 -8.13 9.19
CA LYS A 62 -4.61 -7.15 9.40
C LYS A 62 -4.19 -5.71 9.09
N THR A 63 -3.00 -5.52 8.52
CA THR A 63 -2.45 -4.20 8.20
C THR A 63 -2.31 -4.08 6.70
N ALA A 64 -2.83 -2.99 6.13
CA ALA A 64 -2.61 -2.61 4.75
C ALA A 64 -1.98 -1.22 4.70
N VAL A 65 -1.00 -1.04 3.83
CA VAL A 65 -0.33 0.25 3.61
C VAL A 65 -0.54 0.64 2.15
N VAL A 66 -0.97 1.88 1.93
CA VAL A 66 -1.30 2.42 0.61
C VAL A 66 -0.52 3.70 0.39
N GLY A 67 0.33 3.72 -0.63
CA GLY A 67 1.08 4.91 -1.03
C GLY A 67 0.22 5.92 -1.79
N ALA A 68 0.54 7.20 -1.59
CA ALA A 68 -0.06 8.35 -2.25
C ALA A 68 1.01 9.42 -2.49
N SER A 69 1.86 9.18 -3.50
CA SER A 69 3.07 9.97 -3.73
C SER A 69 2.84 11.36 -4.31
N GLY A 70 1.61 11.68 -4.71
CA GLY A 70 1.24 13.01 -5.23
C GLY A 70 0.58 13.91 -4.19
N THR A 71 0.62 13.55 -2.90
CA THR A 71 0.07 14.38 -1.83
C THR A 71 1.02 15.53 -1.49
N ASP A 72 0.45 16.63 -0.98
CA ASP A 72 1.13 17.93 -0.93
C ASP A 72 1.37 18.46 0.50
N GLU A 73 1.24 17.64 1.55
CA GLU A 73 1.27 18.12 2.95
C GLU A 73 2.52 18.89 3.33
N ASN A 74 3.69 18.43 2.88
CA ASN A 74 4.97 19.07 3.14
C ASN A 74 5.50 19.83 1.90
N GLY A 75 4.64 20.10 0.92
CA GLY A 75 4.98 20.71 -0.36
C GLY A 75 4.56 19.84 -1.54
N PRO A 76 4.57 20.41 -2.77
CA PRO A 76 4.09 19.72 -3.96
C PRO A 76 4.72 18.33 -4.12
N GLU A 77 3.91 17.28 -4.27
CA GLU A 77 4.37 15.89 -4.48
C GLU A 77 5.36 15.40 -3.40
N SER A 78 5.30 15.96 -2.19
CA SER A 78 6.10 15.48 -1.05
C SER A 78 5.70 14.06 -0.64
N GLY A 79 4.43 13.70 -0.84
CA GLY A 79 3.94 12.33 -0.77
C GLY A 79 3.59 11.85 0.64
N SER A 80 2.80 10.77 0.69
CA SER A 80 2.24 10.17 1.91
C SER A 80 2.08 8.66 1.76
N ALA A 81 1.96 7.97 2.90
CA ALA A 81 1.47 6.59 2.94
C ALA A 81 0.39 6.42 4.02
N TYR A 82 -0.66 5.68 3.72
CA TYR A 82 -1.80 5.49 4.60
C TYR A 82 -1.82 4.07 5.15
N VAL A 83 -1.93 3.95 6.47
CA VAL A 83 -2.04 2.64 7.14
C VAL A 83 -3.49 2.38 7.50
N PHE A 84 -4.01 1.25 7.04
CA PHE A 84 -5.32 0.72 7.39
C PHE A 84 -5.16 -0.53 8.24
N GLU A 85 -5.98 -0.63 9.28
CA GLU A 85 -6.03 -1.81 10.15
C GLU A 85 -7.41 -2.43 10.18
N LYS A 86 -7.45 -3.76 10.14
CA LYS A 86 -8.68 -4.54 10.17
C LYS A 86 -9.07 -4.92 11.59
N ALA A 87 -10.13 -4.31 12.10
CA ALA A 87 -10.71 -4.61 13.40
C ALA A 87 -12.17 -5.05 13.25
N GLY A 88 -12.53 -6.22 13.80
CA GLY A 88 -13.91 -6.73 13.75
C GLY A 88 -14.44 -6.99 12.33
N GLY A 89 -13.56 -7.22 11.36
CA GLY A 89 -13.94 -7.41 9.95
C GLY A 89 -13.99 -6.12 9.13
N VAL A 90 -13.80 -4.95 9.76
CA VAL A 90 -13.85 -3.65 9.10
C VAL A 90 -12.44 -3.06 9.03
N TRP A 91 -12.06 -2.54 7.86
CA TRP A 91 -10.82 -1.80 7.68
C TRP A 91 -11.00 -0.34 8.08
N VAL A 92 -10.10 0.19 8.89
CA VAL A 92 -10.12 1.58 9.36
C VAL A 92 -8.76 2.20 9.10
N GLN A 93 -8.73 3.42 8.56
CA GLN A 93 -7.48 4.17 8.44
C GLN A 93 -6.99 4.53 9.84
N GLN A 94 -5.83 3.99 10.22
CA GLN A 94 -5.23 4.16 11.53
C GLN A 94 -4.19 5.29 11.54
N ALA A 95 -3.49 5.50 10.43
CA ALA A 95 -2.46 6.52 10.34
C ALA A 95 -2.28 7.06 8.90
N LYS A 96 -1.80 8.29 8.81
CA LYS A 96 -1.15 8.86 7.64
C LYS A 96 0.32 9.07 8.01
N LEU A 97 1.22 8.47 7.25
CA LEU A 97 2.67 8.55 7.42
C LEU A 97 3.19 9.62 6.46
N LEU A 98 4.03 10.50 7.00
CA LEU A 98 4.77 11.52 6.28
C LEU A 98 6.25 11.29 6.59
N ALA A 99 7.15 11.57 5.64
CA ALA A 99 8.56 11.72 5.95
C ALA A 99 8.75 12.92 6.89
N ALA A 100 9.51 12.73 7.99
CA ALA A 100 9.76 13.77 8.98
C ALA A 100 10.50 15.00 8.39
N ASP A 101 11.25 14.77 7.33
CA ASP A 101 12.04 15.70 6.53
C ASP A 101 11.54 15.74 5.07
N GLY A 102 10.27 15.36 4.84
CA GLY A 102 9.72 15.38 3.49
C GLY A 102 9.70 16.79 2.92
N GLU A 103 10.19 16.93 1.69
CA GLU A 103 10.29 18.16 0.92
C GLU A 103 9.51 18.01 -0.40
N PRO A 104 9.30 19.11 -1.15
CA PRO A 104 8.67 19.04 -2.47
C PRO A 104 9.35 18.04 -3.41
N HIS A 105 8.53 17.25 -4.10
CA HIS A 105 8.93 16.28 -5.12
C HIS A 105 9.71 15.05 -4.65
N ASP A 106 9.82 14.80 -3.35
CA ASP A 106 10.45 13.56 -2.83
C ASP A 106 9.66 12.29 -3.22
N GLU A 107 8.37 12.43 -3.52
CA GLU A 107 7.43 11.36 -3.87
C GLU A 107 7.38 10.26 -2.80
N PHE A 108 7.34 10.61 -1.52
CA PHE A 108 7.16 9.64 -0.43
C PHE A 108 5.88 8.81 -0.63
N GLY A 109 5.97 7.49 -0.43
CA GLY A 109 4.85 6.58 -0.74
C GLY A 109 4.87 6.06 -2.17
N TYR A 110 5.90 6.37 -2.96
CA TYR A 110 6.08 5.77 -4.28
C TYR A 110 6.13 4.24 -4.22
N ALA A 111 6.81 3.69 -3.21
CA ALA A 111 6.85 2.27 -2.91
C ALA A 111 6.58 2.04 -1.43
N VAL A 112 5.81 1.00 -1.09
CA VAL A 112 5.49 0.63 0.29
C VAL A 112 5.62 -0.87 0.48
N ALA A 113 6.07 -1.30 1.65
CA ALA A 113 6.04 -2.69 2.07
C ALA A 113 5.80 -2.80 3.57
N VAL A 114 4.96 -3.76 3.99
CA VAL A 114 4.61 -3.96 5.40
C VAL A 114 4.80 -5.42 5.81
N SER A 115 5.35 -5.63 7.01
CA SER A 115 5.49 -6.94 7.65
C SER A 115 5.26 -6.80 9.15
N GLY A 116 4.12 -7.31 9.63
CA GLY A 116 3.73 -7.18 11.04
C GLY A 116 3.58 -5.72 11.49
N GLU A 117 4.44 -5.30 12.41
CA GLU A 117 4.46 -3.95 13.00
C GLU A 117 5.53 -3.03 12.39
N THR A 118 6.18 -3.47 11.30
CA THR A 118 7.16 -2.67 10.56
C THR A 118 6.63 -2.38 9.16
N THR A 119 6.73 -1.13 8.71
CA THR A 119 6.50 -0.75 7.32
C THR A 119 7.66 0.10 6.83
N VAL A 120 8.02 -0.08 5.57
CA VAL A 120 9.00 0.74 4.87
C VAL A 120 8.32 1.50 3.75
N VAL A 121 8.75 2.74 3.54
CA VAL A 121 8.21 3.63 2.52
C VAL A 121 9.35 4.28 1.76
N GLY A 122 9.31 4.18 0.44
CA GLY A 122 10.29 4.81 -0.45
C GLY A 122 9.88 6.22 -0.87
N ALA A 123 10.86 7.11 -0.93
CA ALA A 123 10.80 8.44 -1.54
C ALA A 123 11.93 8.53 -2.56
N HIS A 124 11.67 8.12 -3.79
CA HIS A 124 12.75 7.81 -4.74
C HIS A 124 13.37 9.04 -5.39
N TRP A 125 12.79 10.21 -5.17
CA TRP A 125 13.31 11.48 -5.66
C TRP A 125 13.97 12.35 -4.59
N ASP A 126 13.95 11.90 -3.34
CA ASP A 126 14.63 12.54 -2.21
C ASP A 126 16.09 12.90 -2.53
N GLU A 127 16.48 14.12 -2.19
CA GLU A 127 17.69 14.78 -2.70
C GLU A 127 18.82 14.94 -1.66
N ASP A 128 18.69 14.32 -0.48
CA ASP A 128 19.66 14.45 0.62
C ASP A 128 21.11 14.12 0.21
N PHE A 129 21.28 13.25 -0.78
CA PHE A 129 22.59 12.83 -1.28
C PHE A 129 22.79 13.13 -2.78
N GLY A 130 22.05 14.09 -3.32
CA GLY A 130 22.09 14.51 -4.71
C GLY A 130 20.75 14.32 -5.41
N PHE A 131 20.56 14.99 -6.56
CA PHE A 131 19.30 15.00 -7.30
C PHE A 131 18.78 13.58 -7.55
N GLY A 132 17.64 13.22 -6.97
CA GLY A 132 17.06 11.88 -7.11
C GLY A 132 17.93 10.74 -6.57
N SER A 133 18.73 10.99 -5.53
CA SER A 133 19.48 9.94 -4.83
C SER A 133 18.54 8.91 -4.19
N GLY A 134 17.40 9.39 -3.67
CA GLY A 134 16.32 8.60 -3.11
C GLY A 134 16.59 8.10 -1.68
N SER A 135 15.51 7.84 -0.96
CA SER A 135 15.51 7.46 0.44
C SER A 135 14.48 6.38 0.77
N VAL A 136 14.74 5.59 1.81
CA VAL A 136 13.77 4.66 2.41
C VAL A 136 13.56 4.99 3.87
N TYR A 137 12.30 5.11 4.27
CA TYR A 137 11.90 5.43 5.62
C TYR A 137 11.33 4.18 6.30
N VAL A 138 11.79 3.90 7.51
CA VAL A 138 11.34 2.76 8.32
C VAL A 138 10.42 3.27 9.42
N PHE A 139 9.20 2.75 9.47
CA PHE A 139 8.24 3.02 10.53
C PHE A 139 7.97 1.75 11.33
N GLU A 140 7.92 1.90 12.65
CA GLU A 140 7.52 0.83 13.57
C GLU A 140 6.31 1.26 14.37
N LYS A 141 5.40 0.31 14.60
CA LYS A 141 4.23 0.52 15.43
C LYS A 141 4.57 0.30 16.90
N VAL A 142 4.67 1.39 17.67
CA VAL A 142 4.97 1.37 19.10
C VAL A 142 3.74 1.82 19.88
N GLY A 143 3.17 0.93 20.69
CA GLY A 143 2.01 1.25 21.53
C GLY A 143 0.75 1.67 20.74
N GLY A 144 0.58 1.17 19.51
CA GLY A 144 -0.56 1.52 18.66
C GLY A 144 -0.30 2.66 17.67
N ILE A 145 0.86 3.31 17.76
CA ILE A 145 1.22 4.50 16.98
C ILE A 145 2.39 4.16 16.06
N TRP A 146 2.29 4.54 14.79
CA TRP A 146 3.39 4.40 13.84
C TRP A 146 4.40 5.54 14.01
N VAL A 147 5.66 5.19 14.21
CA VAL A 147 6.75 6.13 14.46
C VAL A 147 7.88 5.86 13.48
N GLN A 148 8.37 6.90 12.80
CA GLN A 148 9.57 6.81 11.97
C GLN A 148 10.78 6.49 12.86
N GLN A 149 11.39 5.32 12.67
CA GLN A 149 12.56 4.88 13.43
C GLN A 149 13.87 5.17 12.70
N ALA A 150 13.85 5.17 11.36
CA ALA A 150 15.06 5.38 10.57
C ALA A 150 14.76 5.98 9.19
N LYS A 151 15.76 6.66 8.65
CA LYS A 151 15.92 6.98 7.22
C LYS A 151 17.15 6.22 6.73
N LEU A 152 17.01 5.52 5.62
CA LEU A 152 18.07 4.76 4.96
C LEU A 152 18.41 5.49 3.66
N LEU A 153 19.70 5.71 3.47
CA LEU A 153 20.29 6.34 2.29
C LEU A 153 21.18 5.32 1.58
N ALA A 154 21.26 5.40 0.25
CA ALA A 154 22.29 4.67 -0.49
C ALA A 154 23.62 5.42 -0.35
N ALA A 155 24.55 4.88 0.43
CA ALA A 155 25.85 5.53 0.70
C ALA A 155 26.71 5.73 -0.55
N ASP A 156 26.47 4.96 -1.61
CA ASP A 156 27.06 5.06 -2.95
C ASP A 156 26.06 5.57 -4.01
N GLY A 157 24.86 5.97 -3.58
CA GLY A 157 23.81 6.48 -4.46
C GLY A 157 24.15 7.89 -4.93
N GLY A 158 24.69 8.00 -6.14
CA GLY A 158 24.83 9.29 -6.81
C GLY A 158 23.49 9.86 -7.28
N GLU A 159 23.57 10.93 -8.07
CA GLU A 159 22.40 11.48 -8.77
C GLU A 159 21.64 10.38 -9.53
N HIS A 160 20.32 10.41 -9.44
CA HIS A 160 19.39 9.46 -10.06
C HIS A 160 19.54 8.00 -9.64
N ALA A 161 20.19 7.70 -8.50
CA ALA A 161 20.21 6.35 -7.95
C ALA A 161 18.80 5.83 -7.63
N ARG A 162 17.87 6.73 -7.28
CA ARG A 162 16.47 6.44 -6.98
C ARG A 162 16.30 5.34 -5.93
N PHE A 163 17.14 5.37 -4.90
CA PHE A 163 17.01 4.44 -3.79
C PHE A 163 15.61 4.56 -3.17
N GLY A 164 15.02 3.43 -2.79
CA GLY A 164 13.61 3.38 -2.40
C GLY A 164 12.60 3.36 -3.54
N GLY A 165 13.02 3.34 -4.81
CA GLY A 165 12.12 3.13 -5.96
C GLY A 165 11.42 1.76 -5.96
N ALA A 166 11.94 0.80 -5.20
CA ALA A 166 11.27 -0.45 -4.85
C ALA A 166 11.67 -0.86 -3.42
N VAL A 167 10.73 -1.40 -2.66
CA VAL A 167 10.95 -1.87 -1.29
C VAL A 167 10.25 -3.20 -1.05
N PHE A 168 10.83 -4.02 -0.17
CA PHE A 168 10.27 -5.28 0.31
C PHE A 168 10.78 -5.51 1.73
N VAL A 169 9.95 -6.13 2.58
CA VAL A 169 10.27 -6.53 3.97
C VAL A 169 9.77 -7.94 4.24
#